data_AF-A0A523XXG8-F1
#
_entry.id   AF-A0A523XXG8-F1
#
_cell.length_a   1.000
_cell.length_b   1.000
_cell.length_c   1.000
_cell.angle_alpha   90.00
_cell.angle_beta   90.00
_cell.angle_gamma   90.00
#
_symmetry.space_group_name_H-M   'P 1'
#
loop_
_entity.id
_entity.type
_entity.pdbx_description
1 polymer ?
#
loop_
_entity_poly.entity_id
_entity_poly.type
_entity_poly.pdbx_seq_one_letter_code
_entity_poly.pdbx_strand_id
1 'polypeptide(L)'
;MKYNIHNILKVESDLNIFPKSFLGEFKKADLIIKRKDIKIDKNKYKNFSLKFFGGNNALYFESYFYGRPLNKFLIKDLREFYYLKNSRYYNIAGISRILFEINLLKRGYTLVHAGAVKRDDKGYLIVAFPEGGKSSTTLSLSLENGEILGDDVVIISENGFIYSYPTKKMRIYSGSEVIQKLNLPLKRKF
;
A
#
# COMPACT_ATOMS: atom_id res chain seq x y z
N MET A 1 -3.07 -12.63 8.81
CA MET A 1 -1.97 -12.79 7.83
C MET A 1 -0.79 -11.95 8.27
N LYS A 2 0.43 -12.47 8.12
CA LYS A 2 1.68 -11.80 8.47
C LYS A 2 2.49 -11.60 7.20
N TYR A 3 2.85 -10.36 6.91
CA TYR A 3 3.58 -9.96 5.70
C TYR A 3 4.94 -9.39 6.08
N ASN A 4 5.99 -9.86 5.43
CA ASN A 4 7.34 -9.34 5.57
C ASN A 4 7.74 -8.66 4.26
N ILE A 5 7.72 -7.32 4.25
CA ILE A 5 8.08 -6.54 3.06
C ILE A 5 9.60 -6.34 3.07
N HIS A 6 10.32 -7.22 2.38
CA HIS A 6 11.78 -7.15 2.18
C HIS A 6 12.61 -7.03 3.46
N ASN A 7 12.12 -7.52 4.60
CA ASN A 7 12.69 -7.28 5.94
C ASN A 7 12.69 -5.80 6.40
N ILE A 8 12.06 -4.91 5.64
CA ILE A 8 11.92 -3.48 5.92
C ILE A 8 10.72 -3.23 6.84
N LEU A 9 9.57 -3.82 6.50
CA LEU A 9 8.32 -3.57 7.21
C LEU A 9 7.51 -4.85 7.42
N LYS A 10 7.19 -5.16 8.68
CA LYS A 10 6.39 -6.33 9.07
C LYS A 10 4.94 -5.90 9.30
N VAL A 11 4.02 -6.37 8.46
CA VAL A 11 2.61 -6.00 8.53
C VAL A 11 1.76 -7.19 8.97
N GLU A 12 0.99 -7.03 10.03
CA GLU A 12 -0.01 -8.01 10.44
C GLU A 12 -1.40 -7.51 10.07
N SER A 13 -2.12 -8.27 9.25
CA SER A 13 -3.43 -7.88 8.76
C SER A 13 -4.42 -9.05 8.76
N ASP A 14 -5.67 -8.82 9.14
CA ASP A 14 -6.76 -9.79 8.95
C ASP A 14 -7.41 -9.70 7.55
N LEU A 15 -6.99 -8.73 6.75
CA LEU A 15 -7.28 -8.61 5.33
C LEU A 15 -6.15 -9.17 4.47
N ASN A 16 -6.53 -9.71 3.32
CA ASN A 16 -5.60 -10.05 2.26
C ASN A 16 -5.23 -8.78 1.47
N ILE A 17 -4.35 -7.95 2.03
CA ILE A 17 -3.97 -6.63 1.46
C ILE A 17 -2.86 -6.79 0.41
N PHE A 18 -1.84 -7.58 0.73
CA PHE A 18 -0.64 -7.76 -0.11
C PHE A 18 -0.61 -9.14 -0.78
N PRO A 19 0.19 -9.31 -1.86
CA PRO A 19 0.41 -10.61 -2.49
C PRO A 19 0.95 -11.66 -1.51
N LYS A 20 0.65 -12.94 -1.79
CA LYS A 20 1.11 -14.06 -0.94
C LYS A 20 2.63 -14.23 -0.93
N SER A 21 3.33 -13.77 -1.97
CA SER A 21 4.81 -13.80 -2.05
C SER A 21 5.50 -13.00 -0.94
N PHE A 22 4.77 -12.06 -0.31
CA PHE A 22 5.25 -11.29 0.83
C PHE A 22 4.83 -11.88 2.18
N LEU A 23 4.19 -13.05 2.22
CA LEU A 23 3.91 -13.71 3.50
C LEU A 23 5.22 -14.12 4.18
N GLY A 24 5.26 -13.96 5.50
CA GLY A 24 6.44 -14.32 6.29
C GLY A 24 6.15 -14.39 7.77
N GLU A 25 7.09 -14.93 8.52
CA GLU A 25 6.96 -15.12 9.96
C GLU A 25 7.72 -14.05 10.74
N PHE A 26 7.10 -13.56 11.82
CA PHE A 26 7.72 -12.66 12.78
C PHE A 26 6.93 -12.66 14.09
N LYS A 27 7.63 -12.33 15.19
CA LYS A 27 7.03 -12.21 16.53
C LYS A 27 6.33 -10.87 16.76
N LYS A 28 6.91 -9.77 16.25
CA LYS A 28 6.41 -8.39 16.44
C LYS A 28 6.15 -7.72 15.09
N ALA A 29 4.94 -7.22 14.90
CA ALA A 29 4.54 -6.45 13.72
C ALA A 29 4.95 -4.98 13.84
N ASP A 30 5.31 -4.33 12.75
CA ASP A 30 5.54 -2.89 12.66
C ASP A 30 4.26 -2.10 12.37
N LEU A 31 3.30 -2.73 11.68
CA LEU A 31 1.99 -2.18 11.35
C LEU A 31 0.94 -3.27 11.56
N ILE A 32 -0.16 -2.94 12.24
CA ILE A 32 -1.25 -3.87 12.55
C ILE A 32 -2.53 -3.31 11.94
N ILE A 33 -3.22 -4.08 11.10
CA ILE A 33 -4.49 -3.70 10.48
C ILE A 33 -5.51 -4.78 10.80
N LYS A 34 -6.48 -4.49 11.67
CA LYS A 34 -7.40 -5.54 12.15
C LYS A 34 -8.83 -5.06 12.31
N ARG A 35 -9.78 -5.93 12.04
CA ARG A 35 -11.16 -5.75 12.52
C ARG A 35 -11.19 -5.83 14.03
N LYS A 36 -11.91 -4.89 14.64
CA LYS A 36 -12.17 -4.87 16.09
C LYS A 36 -13.50 -4.18 16.35
N ASP A 37 -14.22 -4.61 17.40
CA ASP A 37 -15.29 -3.79 17.95
C ASP A 37 -14.68 -2.64 18.75
N ILE A 38 -14.89 -1.41 18.29
CA ILE A 38 -14.19 -0.23 18.81
C ILE A 38 -15.11 0.47 19.81
N LYS A 39 -14.81 0.22 21.09
CA LYS A 39 -15.38 0.94 22.23
C LYS A 39 -14.30 1.84 22.81
N ILE A 40 -14.51 3.15 22.76
CA ILE A 40 -13.63 4.14 23.37
C ILE A 40 -14.43 5.12 24.21
N ASP A 41 -13.80 5.64 25.25
CA ASP A 41 -14.31 6.78 26.00
C ASP A 41 -13.90 8.07 25.28
N LYS A 42 -14.87 8.71 24.60
CA LYS A 42 -14.62 9.90 23.77
C LYS A 42 -14.21 11.12 24.59
N ASN A 43 -14.55 11.17 25.88
CA ASN A 43 -14.21 12.30 26.75
C ASN A 43 -12.70 12.41 26.98
N LYS A 44 -11.95 11.33 26.72
CA LYS A 44 -10.49 11.30 26.79
C LYS A 44 -9.80 11.84 25.52
N TYR A 45 -10.56 12.28 24.53
CA TYR A 45 -10.05 12.73 23.23
C TYR A 45 -10.51 14.15 22.93
N LYS A 46 -9.62 14.93 22.32
CA LYS A 46 -9.98 16.24 21.76
C LYS A 46 -10.83 16.03 20.52
N ASN A 47 -11.95 16.71 20.44
CA ASN A 47 -12.77 16.75 19.24
C ASN A 47 -12.13 17.68 18.20
N PHE A 48 -11.77 17.14 17.03
CA PHE A 48 -11.21 17.90 15.91
C PHE A 48 -12.28 18.28 14.88
N SER A 49 -13.33 17.47 14.75
CA SER A 49 -14.49 17.76 13.91
C SER A 49 -15.64 16.83 14.29
N LEU A 50 -16.84 17.07 13.73
CA LEU A 50 -18.06 16.29 13.98
C LEU A 50 -17.89 14.76 13.99
N LYS A 51 -16.87 14.22 13.33
CA LYS A 51 -16.61 12.78 13.21
C LYS A 51 -15.22 12.35 13.69
N PHE A 52 -14.31 13.28 14.00
CA PHE A 52 -12.91 12.98 14.32
C PHE A 52 -12.54 13.44 15.73
N PHE A 53 -11.92 12.52 16.46
CA PHE A 53 -11.46 12.72 17.83
C PHE A 53 -10.01 12.27 17.91
N GLY A 54 -9.14 13.01 18.57
CA GLY A 54 -7.77 12.53 18.77
C GLY A 54 -7.06 13.13 19.98
N GLY A 55 -5.91 12.56 20.28
CA GLY A 55 -5.19 12.75 21.54
C GLY A 55 -4.63 11.41 22.03
N ASN A 56 -3.69 11.46 22.97
CA ASN A 56 -3.04 10.26 23.51
C ASN A 56 -2.48 9.32 22.41
N ASN A 57 -1.78 9.90 21.42
CA ASN A 57 -1.26 9.21 20.23
C ASN A 57 -2.29 8.40 19.44
N ALA A 58 -3.56 8.77 19.52
CA ALA A 58 -4.62 8.08 18.84
C ALA A 58 -5.54 9.03 18.07
N LEU A 59 -6.02 8.53 16.93
CA LEU A 59 -7.02 9.17 16.10
C LEU A 59 -8.21 8.23 15.95
N TYR A 60 -9.35 8.66 16.45
CA TYR A 60 -10.61 7.96 16.36
C TYR A 60 -11.53 8.67 15.38
N PHE A 61 -12.30 7.86 14.65
CA PHE A 61 -13.35 8.33 13.78
C PHE A 61 -14.63 7.53 14.00
N GLU A 62 -15.75 8.22 13.97
CA GLU A 62 -17.08 7.61 13.95
C GLU A 62 -18.05 8.40 13.08
N SER A 63 -18.72 7.71 12.15
CA SER A 63 -19.82 8.27 11.38
C SER A 63 -21.12 7.55 11.70
N TYR A 64 -22.23 8.27 11.67
CA TYR A 64 -23.56 7.74 11.93
C TYR A 64 -24.45 7.80 10.68
N PHE A 65 -25.41 6.88 10.58
CA PHE A 65 -26.52 6.90 9.63
C PHE A 65 -27.80 6.53 10.38
N TYR A 66 -28.81 7.41 10.38
CA TYR A 66 -30.02 7.29 11.21
C TYR A 66 -29.72 6.89 12.67
N GLY A 67 -28.79 7.61 13.33
CA GLY A 67 -28.42 7.38 14.72
C GLY A 67 -27.58 6.12 14.99
N ARG A 68 -27.33 5.25 13.99
CA ARG A 68 -26.51 4.05 14.13
C ARG A 68 -25.08 4.28 13.63
N PRO A 69 -24.04 3.79 14.32
CA PRO A 69 -22.67 3.89 13.83
C PRO A 69 -22.51 3.12 12.51
N LEU A 70 -22.18 3.84 11.45
CA LEU A 70 -21.98 3.30 10.11
C LEU A 70 -20.52 2.85 9.89
N ASN A 71 -19.57 3.66 10.35
CA ASN A 71 -18.15 3.37 10.24
C ASN A 71 -17.46 3.82 11.54
N LYS A 72 -16.55 2.99 12.04
CA LYS A 72 -15.62 3.36 13.11
C LYS A 72 -14.23 2.94 12.70
N PHE A 73 -13.25 3.78 13.01
CA PHE A 73 -11.88 3.33 13.04
C PHE A 73 -11.09 4.01 14.16
N LEU A 74 -10.00 3.37 14.53
CA LEU A 74 -9.06 3.85 15.52
C LEU A 74 -7.65 3.61 15.00
N ILE A 75 -6.86 4.67 14.90
CA ILE A 75 -5.43 4.61 14.66
C ILE A 75 -4.72 4.89 15.98
N LYS A 76 -3.75 4.06 16.37
CA LYS A 76 -2.87 4.31 17.52
C LYS A 76 -1.41 4.30 17.11
N ASP A 77 -0.65 5.25 17.63
CA ASP A 77 0.81 5.39 17.47
C ASP A 77 1.28 5.33 16.00
N LEU A 78 0.38 5.64 15.05
CA LEU A 78 0.58 5.48 13.61
C LEU A 78 1.00 4.04 13.21
N ARG A 79 0.68 3.04 14.05
CA ARG A 79 1.09 1.63 13.90
C ARG A 79 -0.09 0.67 14.00
N GLU A 80 -1.12 0.98 14.76
CA GLU A 80 -2.29 0.11 14.90
C GLU A 80 -3.48 0.75 14.23
N PHE A 81 -4.09 0.05 13.28
CA PHE A 81 -5.30 0.46 12.59
C PHE A 81 -6.41 -0.54 12.83
N TYR A 82 -7.36 -0.14 13.66
CA TYR A 82 -8.56 -0.91 13.93
C TYR A 82 -9.73 -0.33 13.19
N TYR A 83 -10.55 -1.18 12.59
CA TYR A 83 -11.76 -0.74 11.90
C TYR A 83 -12.94 -1.67 12.20
N LEU A 84 -14.16 -1.12 12.07
CA LEU A 84 -15.39 -1.85 12.33
C LEU A 84 -15.68 -2.89 11.24
N LYS A 85 -16.14 -4.09 11.63
CA LYS A 85 -16.44 -5.23 10.74
C LYS A 85 -17.36 -4.88 9.56
N ASN A 86 -18.32 -3.97 9.75
CA ASN A 86 -19.36 -3.63 8.78
C ASN A 86 -19.18 -2.24 8.14
N SER A 87 -17.96 -1.69 8.11
CA SER A 87 -17.71 -0.39 7.49
C SER A 87 -18.08 -0.45 5.99
N ARG A 88 -19.16 0.23 5.58
CA ARG A 88 -19.69 0.19 4.21
C ARG A 88 -19.03 1.19 3.26
N TYR A 89 -18.42 2.25 3.78
CA TYR A 89 -17.98 3.39 2.97
C TYR A 89 -16.52 3.79 3.21
N TYR A 90 -15.77 3.04 4.00
CA TYR A 90 -14.42 3.44 4.40
C TYR A 90 -13.33 2.85 3.50
N ASN A 91 -12.48 3.74 2.99
CA ASN A 91 -11.30 3.37 2.21
C ASN A 91 -10.18 2.84 3.13
N ILE A 92 -10.38 1.62 3.66
CA ILE A 92 -9.39 0.91 4.49
C ILE A 92 -8.06 0.82 3.75
N ALA A 93 -8.09 0.57 2.44
CA ALA A 93 -6.89 0.51 1.61
C ALA A 93 -6.12 1.84 1.59
N GLY A 94 -6.83 2.97 1.48
CA GLY A 94 -6.23 4.31 1.49
C GLY A 94 -5.55 4.64 2.83
N ILE A 95 -6.22 4.39 3.95
CA ILE A 95 -5.61 4.60 5.27
C ILE A 95 -4.44 3.65 5.50
N SER A 96 -4.60 2.38 5.11
CA SER A 96 -3.52 1.39 5.20
C SER A 96 -2.30 1.83 4.39
N ARG A 97 -2.49 2.41 3.20
CA ARG A 97 -1.41 2.95 2.36
C ARG A 97 -0.70 4.12 3.05
N ILE A 98 -1.44 5.07 3.62
CA ILE A 98 -0.84 6.20 4.36
C ILE A 98 -0.02 5.70 5.55
N LEU A 99 -0.57 4.78 6.34
CA LEU A 99 0.16 4.21 7.49
C LEU A 99 1.39 3.40 7.06
N PHE A 100 1.28 2.66 5.95
CA PHE A 100 2.41 1.95 5.35
C PHE A 100 3.53 2.93 4.97
N GLU A 101 3.20 4.01 4.28
CA GLU A 101 4.14 5.03 3.84
C GLU A 101 4.81 5.76 5.01
N ILE A 102 4.04 6.18 6.02
CA ILE A 102 4.59 6.77 7.25
C ILE A 102 5.59 5.81 7.94
N ASN A 103 5.27 4.52 7.98
CA ASN A 103 6.16 3.54 8.59
C ASN A 103 7.41 3.25 7.76
N LEU A 104 7.35 3.36 6.43
CA LEU A 104 8.55 3.33 5.58
C LEU A 104 9.43 4.56 5.83
N LEU A 105 8.84 5.75 5.88
CA LEU A 105 9.57 7.01 6.08
C LEU A 105 10.34 7.01 7.40
N LYS A 106 9.73 6.50 8.48
CA LYS A 106 10.40 6.32 9.79
C LYS A 106 11.62 5.40 9.75
N ARG A 107 11.83 4.65 8.66
CA ARG A 107 12.89 3.66 8.49
C ARG A 107 13.89 4.04 7.39
N GLY A 108 13.83 5.25 6.84
CA GLY A 108 14.72 5.69 5.75
C GLY A 108 14.31 5.17 4.36
N TYR A 109 13.02 4.83 4.19
CA TYR A 109 12.46 4.39 2.91
C TYR A 109 11.31 5.29 2.47
N THR A 110 11.11 5.45 1.16
CA THR A 110 9.96 6.19 0.62
C THR A 110 9.35 5.47 -0.58
N LEU A 111 8.14 5.90 -0.96
CA LEU A 111 7.45 5.45 -2.16
C LEU A 111 7.70 6.43 -3.30
N VAL A 112 7.96 5.92 -4.50
CA VAL A 112 8.12 6.74 -5.71
C VAL A 112 7.18 6.22 -6.81
N HIS A 113 6.52 7.15 -7.50
CA HIS A 113 5.72 6.84 -8.68
C HIS A 113 6.63 6.65 -9.90
N ALA A 114 7.13 5.43 -10.08
CA ALA A 114 8.05 5.07 -11.15
C ALA A 114 7.84 3.63 -11.61
N GLY A 115 8.29 3.35 -12.84
CA GLY A 115 8.63 1.98 -13.23
C GLY A 115 10.05 1.66 -12.76
N ALA A 116 10.36 0.38 -12.52
CA ALA A 116 11.69 -0.04 -12.16
C ALA A 116 12.08 -1.39 -12.75
N VAL A 117 13.32 -1.48 -13.22
CA VAL A 117 13.90 -2.69 -13.80
C VAL A 117 15.32 -2.89 -13.26
N LYS A 118 15.72 -4.14 -13.04
CA LYS A 118 17.11 -4.54 -12.80
C LYS A 118 17.70 -5.03 -14.11
N ARG A 119 18.89 -4.53 -14.46
CA ARG A 119 19.66 -4.94 -15.64
C ARG A 119 21.14 -4.72 -15.37
N ASP A 120 22.00 -5.64 -15.78
CA ASP A 120 23.46 -5.55 -15.61
C ASP A 120 23.88 -5.24 -14.15
N ASP A 121 23.23 -5.93 -13.20
CA ASP A 121 23.37 -5.75 -11.75
C ASP A 121 23.10 -4.32 -11.22
N LYS A 122 22.44 -3.49 -12.02
CA LYS A 122 22.00 -2.14 -11.67
C LYS A 122 20.48 -2.04 -11.65
N GLY A 123 19.98 -1.22 -10.73
CA GLY A 123 18.57 -0.85 -10.67
C GLY A 123 18.33 0.47 -11.40
N TYR A 124 17.34 0.51 -12.28
CA TYR A 124 16.94 1.70 -13.03
C TYR A 124 15.53 2.12 -12.63
N LEU A 125 15.35 3.41 -12.37
CA LEU A 125 14.04 4.04 -12.17
C LEU A 125 13.61 4.75 -13.46
N ILE A 126 12.43 4.42 -13.95
CA ILE A 126 11.80 5.10 -15.08
C ILE A 126 10.77 6.08 -14.51
N VAL A 127 11.16 7.35 -14.44
CA VAL A 127 10.32 8.45 -13.98
C VAL A 127 9.83 9.25 -15.17
N ALA A 128 8.52 9.35 -15.32
CA ALA A 128 7.85 10.19 -16.30
C ALA A 128 6.47 10.59 -15.78
N PHE A 129 5.83 11.57 -16.42
CA PHE A 129 4.44 11.93 -16.13
C PHE A 129 3.49 10.74 -16.35
N PRO A 130 2.24 10.79 -15.83
CA PRO A 130 1.20 9.86 -16.24
C PRO A 130 1.13 9.75 -17.76
N GLU A 131 0.97 8.54 -18.28
CA GLU A 131 0.95 8.24 -19.73
C GLU A 131 2.26 8.55 -20.50
N GLY A 132 3.31 9.04 -19.82
CA GLY A 132 4.64 9.29 -20.39
C GLY A 132 5.49 8.04 -20.67
N GLY A 133 4.87 6.85 -20.77
CA GLY A 133 5.56 5.62 -21.20
C GLY A 133 6.23 4.77 -20.12
N LYS A 134 6.19 5.13 -18.82
CA LYS A 134 6.86 4.38 -17.73
C LYS A 134 6.67 2.87 -17.79
N SER A 135 5.41 2.43 -17.84
CA SER A 135 5.05 1.01 -17.81
C SER A 135 5.49 0.29 -19.09
N SER A 136 5.30 0.93 -20.26
CA SER A 136 5.73 0.37 -21.55
C SER A 136 7.25 0.23 -21.64
N THR A 137 7.99 1.25 -21.19
CA THR A 137 9.46 1.21 -21.16
C THR A 137 9.97 0.16 -20.17
N THR A 138 9.40 0.10 -18.97
CA THR A 138 9.75 -0.93 -17.97
C THR A 138 9.56 -2.34 -18.54
N LEU A 139 8.44 -2.56 -19.23
CA LEU A 139 8.13 -3.84 -19.86
C LEU A 139 9.07 -4.15 -21.03
N SER A 140 9.36 -3.17 -21.89
CA SER A 140 10.31 -3.33 -23.00
C SER A 140 11.70 -3.70 -22.50
N LEU A 141 12.20 -2.99 -21.48
CA LEU A 141 13.50 -3.28 -20.88
C LEU A 141 13.55 -4.65 -20.22
N SER A 142 12.43 -5.13 -19.66
CA SER A 142 12.36 -6.48 -19.10
C SER A 142 12.47 -7.58 -20.16
N LEU A 143 12.00 -7.31 -21.39
CA LEU A 143 12.12 -8.25 -22.50
C LEU A 143 13.54 -8.35 -23.05
N GLU A 144 14.37 -7.35 -22.77
CA GLU A 144 15.77 -7.29 -23.18
C GLU A 144 16.72 -7.71 -22.04
N ASN A 145 16.45 -8.87 -21.44
CA ASN A 145 17.21 -9.42 -20.30
C ASN A 145 17.15 -8.59 -19.01
N GLY A 146 16.06 -7.86 -18.78
CA GLY A 146 15.81 -7.12 -17.54
C GLY A 146 14.82 -7.84 -16.61
N GLU A 147 14.96 -7.65 -15.30
CA GLU A 147 13.98 -8.12 -14.31
C GLU A 147 13.09 -6.96 -13.84
N ILE A 148 11.77 -7.09 -13.92
CA ILE A 148 10.86 -6.05 -13.41
C ILE A 148 10.96 -6.01 -11.89
N LEU A 149 11.36 -4.85 -11.36
CA LEU A 149 11.35 -4.57 -9.93
C LEU A 149 10.02 -3.95 -9.48
N GLY A 150 9.36 -3.17 -10.35
CA GLY A 150 8.05 -2.60 -10.05
C GLY A 150 7.48 -1.73 -11.15
N ASP A 151 6.21 -1.39 -11.01
CA ASP A 151 5.46 -0.51 -11.90
C ASP A 151 4.45 0.28 -11.06
N ASP A 152 4.14 1.52 -11.46
CA ASP A 152 3.30 2.51 -10.76
C ASP A 152 3.84 2.98 -9.40
N VAL A 153 4.33 2.09 -8.55
CA VAL A 153 4.91 2.41 -7.25
C VAL A 153 6.08 1.48 -6.95
N VAL A 154 7.18 2.05 -6.50
CA VAL A 154 8.36 1.32 -5.99
C VAL A 154 8.77 1.88 -4.64
N ILE A 155 9.47 1.06 -3.85
CA ILE A 155 10.08 1.49 -2.58
C ILE A 155 11.55 1.81 -2.87
N ILE A 156 12.03 2.95 -2.40
CA ILE A 156 13.47 3.30 -2.46
C ILE A 156 14.01 3.53 -1.05
N SER A 157 15.28 3.21 -0.82
CA SER A 157 15.99 3.56 0.41
C SER A 157 16.84 4.82 0.25
N GLU A 158 17.24 5.41 1.37
CA GLU A 158 18.22 6.49 1.43
C GLU A 158 19.57 6.15 0.76
N ASN A 159 19.92 4.86 0.70
CA ASN A 159 21.15 4.37 0.08
C ASN A 159 21.00 4.03 -1.41
N GLY A 160 19.87 4.39 -2.04
CA GLY A 160 19.64 4.19 -3.46
C GLY A 160 19.24 2.77 -3.88
N PHE A 161 18.88 1.90 -2.92
CA PHE A 161 18.34 0.57 -3.25
C PHE A 161 16.87 0.68 -3.66
N ILE A 162 16.48 -0.11 -4.67
CA ILE A 162 15.11 -0.19 -5.18
C ILE A 162 14.51 -1.53 -4.76
N TYR A 163 13.29 -1.49 -4.22
CA TYR A 163 12.54 -2.67 -3.82
C TYR A 163 11.14 -2.66 -4.42
N SER A 164 10.64 -3.85 -4.74
CA SER A 164 9.28 -4.02 -5.24
C SER A 164 8.24 -3.58 -4.22
N TYR A 165 7.32 -2.71 -4.61
CA TYR A 165 6.14 -2.45 -3.80
C TYR A 165 5.19 -3.67 -3.85
N PRO A 166 4.59 -4.11 -2.73
CA PRO A 166 3.71 -5.27 -2.69
C PRO A 166 2.35 -5.00 -3.37
N THR A 167 2.34 -4.92 -4.70
CA THR A 167 1.12 -4.80 -5.52
C THR A 167 0.68 -6.15 -6.08
N LYS A 168 -0.64 -6.34 -6.19
CA LYS A 168 -1.23 -7.57 -6.76
C LYS A 168 -1.36 -7.54 -8.28
N LYS A 169 -1.20 -6.37 -8.89
CA LYS A 169 -1.48 -6.16 -10.31
C LYS A 169 -0.47 -5.17 -10.88
N MET A 170 0.13 -5.54 -12.00
CA MET A 170 0.72 -4.60 -12.93
C MET A 170 -0.38 -4.11 -13.87
N ARG A 171 -0.45 -2.81 -14.14
CA ARG A 171 -1.44 -2.25 -15.09
C ARG A 171 -0.74 -1.99 -16.40
N ILE A 172 -1.05 -2.81 -17.40
CA ILE A 172 -0.52 -2.62 -18.75
C ILE A 172 -1.65 -2.17 -19.66
N TYR A 173 -1.44 -1.09 -20.40
CA TYR A 173 -2.42 -0.58 -21.37
C TYR A 173 -2.40 -1.44 -22.64
N SER A 174 -3.55 -2.03 -22.97
CA SER A 174 -3.75 -2.98 -24.08
C SER A 174 -3.34 -2.47 -25.46
N GLY A 175 -3.25 -1.14 -25.64
CA GLY A 175 -2.82 -0.51 -26.89
C GLY A 175 -1.30 -0.40 -27.06
N SER A 176 -0.49 -0.80 -26.09
CA SER A 176 0.97 -0.74 -26.25
C SER A 176 1.46 -1.83 -27.22
N GLU A 177 2.32 -1.46 -28.17
CA GLU A 177 2.98 -2.41 -29.09
C GLU A 177 3.74 -3.51 -28.33
N VAL A 178 4.23 -3.19 -27.12
CA VAL A 178 4.93 -4.13 -26.25
C VAL A 178 4.02 -5.31 -25.86
N ILE A 179 2.72 -5.08 -25.63
CA ILE A 179 1.78 -6.19 -25.36
C ILE A 179 1.56 -7.05 -26.60
N GLN A 180 1.50 -6.44 -27.79
CA GLN A 180 1.34 -7.20 -29.05
C GLN A 180 2.51 -8.16 -29.26
N LYS A 181 3.74 -7.72 -28.93
CA LYS A 181 4.94 -8.57 -28.95
C LYS A 181 4.92 -9.69 -27.90
N LEU A 182 4.24 -9.48 -26.78
CA LEU A 182 4.18 -10.42 -25.65
C LEU A 182 3.11 -11.50 -25.78
N ASN A 183 2.20 -11.39 -26.75
CA ASN A 183 1.07 -12.30 -26.96
C ASN A 183 0.28 -12.64 -25.68
N LEU A 184 0.21 -11.70 -24.73
CA LEU A 184 -0.47 -11.91 -23.45
C LEU A 184 -1.99 -11.92 -23.65
N PRO A 185 -2.74 -12.77 -22.93
CA PRO A 185 -4.18 -12.81 -23.03
C PRO A 185 -4.78 -11.48 -22.55
N LEU A 186 -5.23 -10.66 -23.50
CA LEU A 186 -5.92 -9.41 -23.22
C LEU A 186 -7.29 -9.73 -22.61
N LYS A 187 -7.46 -9.48 -21.31
CA LYS A 187 -8.80 -9.37 -20.72
C LYS A 187 -9.47 -8.10 -21.26
N ARG A 188 -10.27 -8.24 -22.31
CA ARG A 188 -11.22 -7.21 -22.74
C ARG A 188 -12.14 -6.90 -21.55
N LYS A 189 -12.09 -5.68 -21.05
CA LYS A 189 -13.17 -5.14 -20.22
C LYS A 189 -14.34 -4.86 -21.16
N PHE A 190 -15.41 -5.64 -21.04
CA PHE A 190 -16.74 -5.23 -21.47
C PHE A 190 -17.35 -4.36 -20.38
#